data_AF-A0A8T6CF87-F1
#
_entry.id   AF-A0A8T6CF87-F1
#
_cell.length_a   1.000
_cell.length_b   1.000
_cell.length_c   1.000
_cell.angle_alpha   90.00
_cell.angle_beta   90.00
_cell.angle_gamma   90.00
#
_symmetry.space_group_name_H-M   'P 1'
#
loop_
_entity.id
_entity.type
_entity.pdbx_description
1 polymer ?
#
loop_
_entity_poly.entity_id
_entity_poly.type
_entity_poly.pdbx_seq_one_letter_code
_entity_poly.pdbx_strand_id
1 'polypeptide(L)'
;PTAQIQEKANILVAISAGNEIWIDRRRVDPRAVRANIQRLHAEDPKRTVIIQTDKRAYTETLVGVMDSARQAGVFNVSIAASDD
;
A
#
# COMPACT_ATOMS: atom_id res chain seq x y z
N PRO A 1 -14.48 21.97 22.02
CA PRO A 1 -13.73 20.77 21.62
C PRO A 1 -13.51 20.75 20.10
N THR A 2 -12.35 21.23 19.64
CA THR A 2 -11.95 21.10 18.24
C THR A 2 -11.58 19.64 17.98
N ALA A 3 -12.35 18.99 17.11
CA ALA A 3 -12.01 17.67 16.61
C ALA A 3 -10.65 17.78 15.91
N GLN A 4 -9.61 17.23 16.54
CA GLN A 4 -8.37 16.96 15.82
C GLN A 4 -8.76 16.00 14.70
N ILE A 5 -8.72 16.50 13.47
CA ILE A 5 -8.70 15.63 12.30
C ILE A 5 -7.42 14.81 12.49
N GLN A 6 -7.57 13.64 13.08
CA GLN A 6 -6.54 12.62 13.04
C GLN A 6 -6.43 12.30 11.56
N GLU A 7 -5.51 12.98 10.87
CA GLU A 7 -5.13 12.62 9.51
C GLU A 7 -4.78 11.14 9.58
N LYS A 8 -5.70 10.29 9.13
CA LYS A 8 -5.50 8.85 9.10
C LYS A 8 -4.32 8.64 8.17
N ALA A 9 -3.15 8.37 8.74
CA ALA A 9 -1.93 8.19 7.98
C ALA A 9 -2.02 6.86 7.25
N ASN A 10 -2.61 6.83 6.06
CA ASN A 10 -2.76 5.60 5.30
C ASN A 10 -1.39 5.07 4.87
N ILE A 11 -1.25 3.75 4.79
CA ILE A 11 -0.07 3.11 4.20
C ILE A 11 -0.18 3.29 2.68
N LEU A 12 0.66 4.15 2.12
CA LEU A 12 0.68 4.36 0.67
C LEU A 12 1.62 3.33 0.03
N VAL A 13 1.05 2.56 -0.89
CA VAL A 13 1.80 1.63 -1.75
C VAL A 13 1.67 2.11 -3.18
N ALA A 14 2.78 2.38 -3.86
CA ALA A 14 2.78 2.77 -5.27
C ALA A 14 3.44 1.68 -6.12
N ILE A 15 2.90 1.42 -7.31
CA ILE A 15 3.43 0.50 -8.32
C ILE A 15 3.69 1.30 -9.59
N SER A 16 4.96 1.40 -10.01
CA SER A 16 5.34 2.12 -11.24
C SER A 16 5.06 1.28 -12.50
N ALA A 17 5.09 1.92 -13.68
CA ALA A 17 5.04 1.23 -14.98
C ALA A 17 6.10 0.11 -15.10
N GLY A 18 7.25 0.26 -14.43
CA GLY A 18 8.33 -0.72 -14.41
C GLY A 18 8.14 -1.86 -13.40
N ASN A 19 6.98 -2.00 -12.78
CA ASN A 19 6.68 -2.94 -11.69
C ASN A 19 7.53 -2.73 -10.43
N GLU A 20 8.00 -1.50 -10.19
CA GLU A 20 8.69 -1.17 -8.95
C GLU A 20 7.67 -0.85 -7.87
N ILE A 21 7.81 -1.49 -6.72
CA ILE A 21 6.91 -1.29 -5.58
C ILE A 21 7.55 -0.30 -4.62
N TRP A 22 6.77 0.69 -4.21
CA TRP A 22 7.18 1.73 -3.27
C TRP A 22 6.22 1.75 -2.09
N ILE A 23 6.75 1.80 -0.86
CA ILE A 23 5.97 1.93 0.37
C ILE A 23 6.58 3.07 1.18
N ASP A 24 5.76 4.07 1.52
CA ASP A 24 6.22 5.28 2.23
C ASP A 24 7.49 5.89 1.60
N ARG A 25 7.48 6.07 0.27
CA ARG A 25 8.60 6.63 -0.52
C ARG A 25 9.89 5.80 -0.52
N ARG A 26 9.86 4.56 -0.04
CA ARG A 26 10.99 3.63 -0.13
C ARG A 26 10.66 2.52 -1.12
N ARG A 27 11.61 2.20 -2.01
CA ARG A 27 11.48 1.04 -2.88
C ARG A 27 11.56 -0.25 -2.04
N VAL A 28 10.64 -1.17 -2.28
CA VAL A 28 10.49 -2.42 -1.53
C VAL A 28 10.49 -3.59 -2.51
N ASP A 29 11.25 -4.63 -2.18
CA ASP A 29 11.21 -5.89 -2.92
C ASP A 29 9.84 -6.56 -2.77
N PRO A 30 9.25 -7.16 -3.81
CA PRO A 30 7.95 -7.84 -3.74
C PRO A 30 7.82 -8.81 -2.55
N ARG A 31 8.89 -9.53 -2.19
CA ARG A 31 8.89 -10.50 -1.07
C ARG A 31 8.82 -9.82 0.29
N ALA A 32 9.24 -8.56 0.38
CA ALA A 32 9.26 -7.76 1.60
C ALA A 32 8.00 -6.91 1.81
N VAL A 33 7.08 -6.86 0.84
CA VAL A 33 5.85 -6.04 0.91
C VAL A 33 5.03 -6.39 2.14
N ARG A 34 4.71 -7.68 2.34
CA ARG A 34 3.93 -8.15 3.49
C ARG A 34 4.54 -7.70 4.83
N ALA A 35 5.84 -7.91 5.01
CA ALA A 35 6.53 -7.53 6.24
C ALA A 35 6.51 -6.02 6.49
N ASN A 36 6.62 -5.20 5.44
CA ASN A 36 6.53 -3.75 5.56
C ASN A 36 5.10 -3.29 5.92
N ILE A 37 4.08 -3.83 5.26
CA ILE A 37 2.67 -3.50 5.55
C ILE A 37 2.31 -3.93 6.99
N GLN A 38 2.70 -5.14 7.39
CA GLN A 38 2.44 -5.65 8.73
C GLN A 38 3.09 -4.77 9.81
N ARG A 39 4.35 -4.36 9.61
CA ARG A 39 5.04 -3.44 10.54
C ARG A 39 4.31 -2.10 10.65
N LEU A 40 3.99 -1.49 9.51
CA LEU A 40 3.32 -0.17 9.48
C LEU A 40 1.90 -0.22 10.06
N HIS A 41 1.19 -1.33 9.88
CA HIS A 41 -0.13 -1.55 10.46
C HIS A 41 -0.05 -1.86 11.97
N ALA A 42 0.99 -2.54 12.43
CA ALA A 42 1.22 -2.76 13.86
C ALA A 42 1.55 -1.45 14.61
N GLU A 43 2.21 -0.50 13.95
CA GLU A 43 2.48 0.83 14.49
C GLU A 43 1.21 1.65 14.69
N ASP A 44 0.23 1.52 13.78
CA ASP A 44 -1.09 2.13 13.90
C ASP A 44 -2.15 1.23 13.24
N PRO A 45 -2.88 0.42 14.03
CA PRO A 45 -3.90 -0.52 13.52
C PRO A 45 -5.08 0.15 12.83
N LYS A 46 -5.22 1.48 12.91
CA LYS A 46 -6.28 2.22 12.20
C LYS A 46 -5.88 2.58 10.76
N ARG A 47 -4.61 2.41 10.39
CA ARG A 47 -4.13 2.68 9.02
C ARG A 47 -4.72 1.69 8.04
N THR A 48 -5.27 2.22 6.96
CA THR A 48 -5.67 1.44 5.78
C THR A 48 -4.57 1.45 4.74
N VAL A 49 -4.64 0.54 3.76
CA VAL A 49 -3.69 0.50 2.65
C VAL A 49 -4.32 1.16 1.42
N ILE A 50 -3.60 2.10 0.82
CA ILE A 50 -3.97 2.69 -0.48
C ILE A 50 -2.92 2.25 -1.49
N ILE A 51 -3.37 1.57 -2.55
CA ILE A 51 -2.52 1.15 -3.66
C ILE A 51 -2.73 2.10 -4.83
N GLN A 52 -1.69 2.84 -5.18
CA GLN A 52 -1.60 3.59 -6.41
C GLN A 52 -0.86 2.74 -7.44
N THR A 53 -1.41 2.58 -8.63
CA THR A 53 -0.78 1.79 -9.68
C THR A 53 -0.81 2.52 -10.99
N ASP A 54 0.31 2.47 -11.71
CA ASP A 54 0.36 2.82 -13.11
C ASP A 54 -0.49 1.82 -13.92
N LYS A 55 -1.20 2.30 -14.96
CA LYS A 55 -1.99 1.43 -15.85
C LYS A 55 -1.15 0.44 -16.66
N ARG A 56 0.14 0.72 -16.86
CA ARG A 56 1.10 -0.15 -17.56
C ARG A 56 1.74 -1.19 -16.64
N ALA A 57 1.53 -1.08 -15.33
CA ALA A 57 2.00 -2.09 -14.38
C ALA A 57 1.33 -3.45 -14.65
N TYR A 58 2.07 -4.52 -14.40
CA TYR A 58 1.52 -5.86 -14.56
C TYR A 58 0.47 -6.12 -13.49
N THR A 59 -0.66 -6.69 -13.93
CA THR A 59 -1.74 -7.10 -13.05
C THR A 59 -1.26 -8.06 -11.97
N GLU A 60 -0.28 -8.92 -12.28
CA GLU A 60 0.35 -9.83 -11.31
C GLU A 60 1.00 -9.07 -10.15
N THR A 61 1.70 -7.97 -10.41
CA THR A 61 2.33 -7.14 -9.38
C THR A 61 1.27 -6.53 -8.45
N LEU A 62 0.19 -5.99 -9.02
CA LEU A 62 -0.93 -5.44 -8.27
C LEU A 62 -1.58 -6.50 -7.37
N VAL A 63 -1.90 -7.66 -7.93
CA VAL A 63 -2.51 -8.77 -7.18
C VAL A 63 -1.59 -9.25 -6.07
N GLY A 64 -0.28 -9.36 -6.32
CA GLY A 64 0.70 -9.73 -5.30
C GLY A 64 0.78 -8.74 -4.13
N VAL A 65 0.67 -7.45 -4.41
CA VAL A 65 0.58 -6.40 -3.37
C VAL A 65 -0.73 -6.51 -2.58
N MET A 66 -1.86 -6.71 -3.27
CA MET A 66 -3.16 -6.88 -2.61
C MET A 66 -3.19 -8.10 -1.69
N ASP A 67 -2.65 -9.22 -2.15
CA ASP A 67 -2.56 -10.45 -1.36
C ASP A 67 -1.63 -10.26 -0.16
N SER A 68 -0.49 -9.59 -0.34
CA SER A 68 0.42 -9.24 0.74
C SER A 68 -0.25 -8.36 1.81
N ALA A 69 -1.08 -7.39 1.41
CA ALA A 69 -1.84 -6.56 2.35
C ALA A 69 -2.85 -7.39 3.15
N ARG A 70 -3.56 -8.31 2.46
CA ARG A 70 -4.53 -9.22 3.08
C ARG A 70 -3.86 -10.16 4.09
N GLN A 71 -2.73 -10.77 3.72
CA GLN A 71 -1.95 -11.63 4.59
C GLN A 71 -1.36 -10.88 5.79
N ALA A 72 -1.14 -9.57 5.68
CA ALA A 72 -0.73 -8.70 6.78
C ALA A 72 -1.89 -8.31 7.72
N GLY A 73 -3.11 -8.79 7.47
CA GLY A 73 -4.30 -8.48 8.27
C GLY A 73 -5.02 -7.19 7.85
N VAL A 74 -4.59 -6.54 6.77
CA VAL A 74 -5.20 -5.30 6.27
C VAL A 74 -6.15 -5.61 5.11
N PHE A 75 -7.44 -5.61 5.40
CA PHE A 75 -8.49 -5.89 4.42
C PHE A 75 -9.08 -4.62 3.78
N ASN A 76 -8.90 -3.47 4.45
CA ASN A 76 -9.32 -2.18 3.93
C ASN A 76 -8.26 -1.67 2.95
N VAL A 77 -8.36 -2.14 1.70
CA VAL A 77 -7.50 -1.77 0.59
C VAL A 77 -8.30 -0.92 -0.39
N SER A 78 -7.79 0.28 -0.69
CA SER A 78 -8.33 1.14 -1.76
C SER A 78 -7.34 1.17 -2.93
N ILE A 79 -7.84 1.10 -4.15
CA ILE A 79 -7.00 1.07 -5.37
C ILE A 79 -7.30 2.32 -6.19
N ALA A 80 -6.25 3.02 -6.59
CA ALA A 80 -6.30 4.12 -7.54
C ALA A 80 -5.35 3.84 -8.70
N ALA A 81 -5.83 3.96 -9.94
CA ALA A 81 -4.99 3.84 -11.12
C ALA A 81 -4.66 5.25 -11.66
N SER A 82 -3.39 5.50 -11.98
CA SER A 82 -2.91 6.75 -12.59
C SER A 82 -2.37 6.50 -14.00
N ASP A 83 -2.48 7.53 -14.84
CA ASP A 83 -2.09 7.53 -16.26
C ASP A 83 -0.65 8.02 -16.54
N ASP A 84 0.18 8.18 -15.49
CA ASP A 84 1.54 8.76 -15.59
C ASP A 84 2.42 8.13 -16.70
#